data_AF-A0A7Y8H910-F1
#
_entry.id   AF-A0A7Y8H910-F1
#
_cell.length_a   1.000
_cell.length_b   1.000
_cell.length_c   1.000
_cell.angle_alpha   90.00
_cell.angle_beta   90.00
_cell.angle_gamma   90.00
#
_symmetry.space_group_name_H-M   'P 1'
#
loop_
_entity.id
_entity.type
_entity.pdbx_description
1 polymer ?
#
loop_
_entity_poly.entity_id
_entity_poly.type
_entity_poly.pdbx_seq_one_letter_code
_entity_poly.pdbx_strand_id
1 'polypeptide(L)'
;MKRFKAECLCGYSYYFYELHTNGPPEVDPCGIYAYNSPQYAFADPLFKIIPNGVVFGKVKLWGKVQKHQFGYRAQFAYPFSLMIAVCDECKQPINLSSDFFILRVFGAFMEGGKTFAFSQFICRNCLSLVCSSETDLEGKRVVHLLQKKYGIQIEKREIGLTVS
;
A
#
# COMPACT_ATOMS: atom_id res chain seq x y z
N MET A 1 -13.05 18.84 2.09
CA MET A 1 -12.10 17.93 1.42
C MET A 1 -12.23 16.54 2.06
N LYS A 2 -12.64 15.51 1.31
CA LYS A 2 -12.71 14.12 1.84
C LYS A 2 -11.27 13.63 2.04
N ARG A 3 -10.86 13.41 3.29
CA ARG A 3 -9.53 12.84 3.61
C ARG A 3 -9.58 11.34 3.35
N PHE A 4 -8.64 10.82 2.55
CA PHE A 4 -8.41 9.39 2.45
C PHE A 4 -7.94 8.89 3.83
N LYS A 5 -8.57 7.85 4.38
CA LYS A 5 -8.10 7.17 5.59
C LYS A 5 -7.82 5.72 5.22
N ALA A 6 -6.62 5.25 5.56
CA ALA A 6 -6.39 3.82 5.66
C ALA A 6 -6.81 3.38 7.07
N GLU A 7 -7.53 2.27 7.14
CA GLU A 7 -7.92 1.61 8.38
C GLU A 7 -7.34 0.19 8.34
N CYS A 8 -6.84 -0.29 9.46
CA CYS A 8 -6.36 -1.66 9.52
C CYS A 8 -7.53 -2.65 9.42
N LEU A 9 -7.46 -3.55 8.44
CA LEU A 9 -8.39 -4.65 8.25
C LEU A 9 -7.69 -5.93 8.75
N CYS A 10 -7.79 -6.22 10.05
CA CYS A 10 -7.33 -7.50 10.60
C CYS A 10 -8.54 -8.34 10.99
N GLY A 11 -8.62 -9.53 10.41
CA GLY A 11 -9.49 -10.63 10.79
C GLY A 11 -8.84 -11.87 10.20
N TYR A 12 -8.37 -12.78 11.05
CA TYR A 12 -7.85 -14.06 10.55
C TYR A 12 -8.98 -14.81 9.86
N SER A 13 -8.65 -15.39 8.71
CA SER A 13 -9.50 -16.16 7.81
C SER A 13 -10.27 -15.33 6.76
N TYR A 14 -10.10 -15.78 5.52
CA TYR A 14 -11.06 -15.63 4.44
C TYR A 14 -12.48 -15.45 5.00
N TYR A 15 -13.08 -14.29 4.76
CA TYR A 15 -14.50 -13.94 4.96
C TYR A 15 -14.96 -13.11 6.17
N PHE A 16 -14.15 -12.76 7.17
CA PHE A 16 -14.63 -11.84 8.24
C PHE A 16 -13.56 -10.87 8.74
N TYR A 17 -13.73 -9.57 8.46
CA TYR A 17 -12.85 -8.49 8.95
C TYR A 17 -13.52 -7.76 10.11
N GLU A 18 -13.07 -7.99 11.34
CA GLU A 18 -13.41 -7.08 12.43
C GLU A 18 -12.51 -5.84 12.33
N LEU A 19 -13.12 -4.68 12.09
CA LEU A 19 -12.41 -3.41 12.22
C LEU A 19 -11.95 -3.29 13.67
N HIS A 20 -10.64 -3.27 13.92
CA HIS A 20 -10.12 -2.95 15.25
C HIS A 20 -10.46 -1.48 15.57
N THR A 21 -11.62 -1.25 16.18
CA THR A 21 -12.12 0.06 16.59
C THR A 21 -11.23 0.72 17.65
N ASN A 22 -10.35 -0.06 18.28
CA ASN A 22 -9.47 0.37 19.37
C ASN A 22 -7.99 0.55 18.97
N GLY A 23 -7.68 0.50 17.65
CA GLY A 23 -6.32 0.62 17.14
C GLY A 23 -5.52 -0.69 17.16
N PRO A 24 -4.24 -0.65 16.77
CA PRO A 24 -3.42 -1.87 16.66
C PRO A 24 -3.32 -2.57 18.03
N PRO A 25 -3.58 -3.89 18.09
CA PRO A 25 -3.36 -4.70 19.27
C PRO A 25 -1.86 -4.81 19.59
N GLU A 26 -1.51 -4.95 20.88
CA GLU A 26 -0.10 -5.05 21.29
C GLU A 26 0.57 -6.31 20.74
N VAL A 27 -0.16 -7.43 20.72
CA VAL A 27 0.33 -8.77 20.39
C VAL A 27 0.04 -9.22 18.96
N ASP A 28 -0.88 -8.56 18.25
CA ASP A 28 -1.22 -8.93 16.87
C ASP A 28 -0.51 -7.96 15.90
N PRO A 29 0.13 -8.48 14.83
CA PRO A 29 0.90 -7.69 13.86
C PRO A 29 0.04 -6.76 13.00
N CYS A 30 -1.25 -6.58 13.27
CA CYS A 30 -2.06 -5.68 12.49
C CYS A 30 -1.85 -4.18 12.82
N GLY A 31 -1.97 -3.34 11.81
CA GLY A 31 -1.84 -1.89 11.89
C GLY A 31 -1.22 -1.29 10.63
N ILE A 32 -1.17 0.04 10.54
CA ILE A 32 -0.38 0.73 9.51
C ILE A 32 1.03 0.92 10.05
N TYR A 33 2.01 0.32 9.38
CA TYR A 33 3.42 0.40 9.76
C TYR A 33 4.07 1.63 9.13
N ALA A 34 4.67 2.46 9.98
CA ALA A 34 5.49 3.59 9.57
C ALA A 34 6.90 3.40 10.11
N TYR A 35 7.85 3.14 9.22
CA TYR A 35 9.25 2.93 9.56
C TYR A 35 9.98 4.27 9.61
N ASN A 36 10.96 4.38 10.52
CA ASN A 36 11.80 5.57 10.64
C ASN A 36 12.75 5.75 9.44
N SER A 37 13.02 4.68 8.68
CA SER A 37 13.81 4.72 7.46
C SER A 37 13.28 3.72 6.42
N PRO A 38 13.45 4.00 5.12
CA PRO A 38 13.10 3.05 4.07
C PRO A 38 13.82 1.70 4.20
N GLN A 39 15.07 1.70 4.66
CA GLN A 39 15.88 0.49 4.80
C GLN A 39 15.24 -0.52 5.74
N TYR A 40 14.68 -0.06 6.86
CA TYR A 40 13.95 -0.94 7.77
C TYR A 40 12.67 -1.49 7.15
N ALA A 41 11.97 -0.68 6.35
CA ALA A 41 10.75 -1.11 5.68
C ALA A 41 10.99 -2.25 4.67
N PHE A 42 12.14 -2.24 3.97
CA PHE A 42 12.53 -3.30 3.03
C PHE A 42 13.12 -4.54 3.72
N ALA A 43 13.77 -4.36 4.87
CA ALA A 43 14.37 -5.46 5.63
C ALA A 43 13.34 -6.23 6.47
N ASP A 44 12.17 -5.64 6.75
CA ASP A 44 11.17 -6.25 7.61
C ASP A 44 10.61 -7.55 6.99
N PRO A 45 10.71 -8.71 7.67
CA PRO A 45 10.12 -9.96 7.18
C PRO A 45 8.62 -9.90 6.91
N LEU A 46 7.89 -8.99 7.58
CA LEU A 46 6.48 -8.73 7.29
C LEU A 46 6.26 -8.38 5.81
N PHE A 47 7.21 -7.69 5.18
CA PHE A 47 7.14 -7.35 3.76
C PHE A 47 7.06 -8.59 2.86
N LYS A 48 7.72 -9.69 3.24
CA LYS A 48 7.73 -10.93 2.46
C LYS A 48 6.43 -11.71 2.55
N ILE A 49 5.64 -11.48 3.60
CA ILE A 49 4.39 -12.20 3.86
C ILE A 49 3.13 -11.37 3.55
N ILE A 50 3.24 -10.04 3.35
CA ILE A 50 2.10 -9.21 2.96
C ILE A 50 1.69 -9.56 1.52
N PRO A 51 0.49 -10.11 1.30
CA PRO A 51 0.01 -10.40 -0.02
C PRO A 51 -0.43 -9.10 -0.68
N ASN A 52 0.29 -8.73 -1.72
CA ASN A 52 -0.11 -7.83 -2.78
C ASN A 52 -0.27 -6.33 -2.44
N GLY A 53 -0.07 -5.47 -3.44
CA GLY A 53 -0.45 -4.05 -3.37
C GLY A 53 0.39 -3.16 -2.44
N VAL A 54 1.62 -3.55 -2.09
CA VAL A 54 2.46 -2.77 -1.17
C VAL A 54 2.96 -1.48 -1.83
N VAL A 55 2.78 -0.36 -1.12
CA VAL A 55 3.29 0.96 -1.51
C VAL A 55 4.02 1.62 -0.34
N PHE A 56 5.20 2.15 -0.63
CA PHE A 56 6.03 2.90 0.30
C PHE A 56 5.90 4.41 0.07
N GLY A 57 5.93 5.15 1.17
CA GLY A 57 5.78 6.59 1.16
C GLY A 57 5.82 7.18 2.56
N LYS A 58 5.57 8.50 2.67
CA LYS A 58 5.42 9.17 3.95
C LYS A 58 3.95 9.19 4.34
N VAL A 59 3.67 8.96 5.61
CA VAL A 59 2.32 8.97 6.17
C VAL A 59 2.22 9.93 7.33
N LYS A 60 1.03 10.51 7.52
CA LYS A 60 0.65 11.18 8.77
C LYS A 60 -0.19 10.22 9.58
N LEU A 61 0.24 9.93 10.80
CA LEU A 61 -0.43 8.99 11.71
C LEU A 61 -1.32 9.73 12.71
N TRP A 62 -2.46 9.14 13.09
CA TRP A 62 -3.28 9.63 14.20
C TRP A 62 -4.12 8.51 14.85
N GLY A 63 -4.87 8.86 15.89
CA GLY A 63 -5.59 7.89 16.74
C GLY A 63 -4.64 7.28 17.75
N LYS A 64 -4.78 5.98 18.02
CA LYS A 64 -3.82 5.23 18.85
C LYS A 64 -2.54 4.96 18.06
N VAL A 65 -1.41 5.46 18.56
CA VAL A 65 -0.08 5.25 17.96
C VAL A 65 0.81 4.52 18.97
N GLN A 66 1.43 3.42 18.53
CA GLN A 66 2.33 2.59 19.33
C GLN A 66 3.71 2.56 18.68
N LYS A 67 4.76 2.75 19.47
CA LYS A 67 6.13 2.60 18.98
C LYS A 67 6.49 1.11 18.88
N HIS A 68 7.24 0.74 17.83
CA HIS A 68 7.92 -0.56 17.72
C HIS A 68 9.41 -0.34 17.43
N GLN A 69 10.17 -1.42 17.31
CA GLN A 69 11.63 -1.38 17.15
C GLN A 69 12.11 -0.48 16.00
N PHE A 70 11.36 -0.41 14.90
CA PHE A 70 11.77 0.29 13.67
C PHE A 70 10.95 1.54 13.34
N GLY A 71 9.99 1.91 14.20
CA GLY A 71 9.07 3.01 13.91
C GLY A 71 7.79 2.98 14.74
N TYR A 72 6.65 3.15 14.09
CA TYR A 72 5.34 3.30 14.70
C TYR A 72 4.27 2.46 13.99
N ARG A 73 3.31 1.96 14.77
CA ARG A 73 2.04 1.42 14.29
C ARG A 73 0.93 2.38 14.69
N ALA A 74 -0.01 2.67 13.79
CA ALA A 74 -1.13 3.55 14.09
C ALA A 74 -2.48 2.96 13.69
N GLN A 75 -3.52 3.40 14.39
CA GLN A 75 -4.91 3.12 14.06
C GLN A 75 -5.31 3.69 12.70
N PHE A 76 -4.87 4.91 12.41
CA PHE A 76 -5.18 5.59 11.16
C PHE A 76 -3.94 6.22 10.54
N ALA A 77 -3.93 6.27 9.21
CA ALA A 77 -2.94 7.03 8.47
C ALA A 77 -3.52 7.69 7.22
N TYR A 78 -2.84 8.76 6.82
CA TYR A 78 -3.06 9.46 5.57
C TYR A 78 -1.74 9.44 4.80
N PRO A 79 -1.72 8.90 3.57
CA PRO A 79 -0.54 8.96 2.73
C PRO A 79 -0.26 10.41 2.35
N PHE A 80 0.81 10.97 2.90
CA PHE A 80 1.26 12.31 2.55
C PHE A 80 1.97 12.31 1.20
N SER A 81 2.82 11.30 1.01
CA SER A 81 3.50 11.06 -0.26
C SER A 81 3.67 9.56 -0.51
N LEU A 82 3.81 9.19 -1.78
CA LEU A 82 4.13 7.83 -2.24
C LEU A 82 5.37 7.88 -3.12
N MET A 83 6.12 6.78 -3.18
CA MET A 83 7.42 6.75 -3.85
C MET A 83 7.62 5.45 -4.64
N ILE A 84 7.47 4.30 -3.98
CA ILE A 84 7.73 2.99 -4.56
C ILE A 84 6.49 2.13 -4.37
N ALA A 85 6.04 1.49 -5.44
CA ALA A 85 5.16 0.32 -5.35
C ALA A 85 5.97 -0.95 -5.56
N VAL A 86 5.38 -2.10 -5.30
CA VAL A 86 6.03 -3.40 -5.49
C VAL A 86 5.24 -4.17 -6.52
N CYS A 87 5.92 -4.69 -7.54
CA CYS A 87 5.28 -5.53 -8.53
C CYS A 87 4.72 -6.79 -7.87
N ASP A 88 3.43 -7.05 -8.05
CA ASP A 88 2.78 -8.22 -7.45
C ASP A 88 3.30 -9.54 -8.01
N GLU A 89 3.81 -9.56 -9.23
CA GLU A 89 4.32 -10.77 -9.89
C GLU A 89 5.79 -11.04 -9.54
N CYS A 90 6.69 -10.11 -9.86
CA CYS A 90 8.13 -10.33 -9.68
C CYS A 90 8.70 -9.80 -8.36
N LYS A 91 7.87 -9.16 -7.53
CA LYS A 91 8.25 -8.53 -6.24
C LYS A 91 9.35 -7.48 -6.33
N GLN A 92 9.67 -7.01 -7.54
CA GLN A 92 10.62 -5.93 -7.77
C GLN A 92 9.99 -4.57 -7.49
N PRO A 93 10.77 -3.59 -7.02
CA PRO A 93 10.29 -2.23 -6.81
C PRO A 93 9.91 -1.55 -8.14
N ILE A 94 8.85 -0.75 -8.10
CA ILE A 94 8.35 0.11 -9.17
C ILE A 94 8.44 1.55 -8.68
N ASN A 95 9.20 2.40 -9.36
CA ASN A 95 9.25 3.82 -9.08
C ASN A 95 8.00 4.53 -9.62
N LEU A 96 7.13 5.01 -8.74
CA LEU A 96 5.86 5.62 -9.12
C LEU A 96 6.01 6.90 -9.95
N SER A 97 7.18 7.54 -9.89
CA SER A 97 7.45 8.79 -10.60
C SER A 97 7.96 8.61 -12.03
N SER A 98 8.60 7.47 -12.33
CA SER A 98 9.33 7.26 -13.59
C SER A 98 8.91 6.00 -14.33
N ASP A 99 8.57 4.94 -13.59
CA ASP A 99 8.43 3.62 -14.18
C ASP A 99 7.03 3.42 -14.75
N PHE A 100 6.95 2.56 -15.76
CA PHE A 100 5.67 2.11 -16.25
C PHE A 100 5.12 1.01 -15.34
N PHE A 101 3.84 1.15 -14.99
CA PHE A 101 3.07 0.11 -14.33
C PHE A 101 1.59 0.24 -14.69
N ILE A 102 0.83 -0.80 -14.41
CA ILE A 102 -0.63 -0.75 -14.36
C ILE A 102 -1.11 -1.05 -12.94
N LEU A 103 -2.27 -0.50 -12.58
CA LEU A 103 -3.04 -0.93 -11.43
C LEU A 103 -4.16 -1.83 -11.93
N ARG A 104 -4.03 -3.12 -11.66
CA ARG A 104 -5.03 -4.14 -11.95
C ARG A 104 -6.01 -4.24 -10.80
N VAL A 105 -7.30 -4.27 -11.11
CA VAL A 105 -8.35 -4.57 -10.12
C VAL A 105 -8.88 -5.98 -10.39
N PHE A 106 -8.50 -6.95 -9.57
CA PHE A 106 -8.82 -8.37 -9.80
C PHE A 106 -10.06 -8.87 -9.03
N GLY A 107 -10.78 -7.97 -8.36
CA GLY A 107 -12.02 -8.33 -7.69
C GLY A 107 -12.57 -7.19 -6.86
N ALA A 108 -13.88 -7.25 -6.64
CA ALA A 108 -14.54 -6.40 -5.67
C ALA A 108 -15.55 -7.23 -4.87
N PHE A 109 -15.66 -6.97 -3.57
CA PHE A 109 -16.73 -7.51 -2.75
C PHE A 109 -17.46 -6.38 -2.03
N MET A 110 -18.70 -6.67 -1.66
CA MET A 110 -19.59 -5.72 -1.00
C MET A 110 -19.78 -6.17 0.45
N GLU A 111 -19.58 -5.26 1.39
CA GLU A 111 -19.87 -5.50 2.80
C GLU A 111 -20.43 -4.23 3.43
N GLY A 112 -21.60 -4.32 4.08
CA GLY A 112 -22.23 -3.18 4.75
C GLY A 112 -22.48 -1.96 3.84
N GLY A 113 -22.78 -2.18 2.55
CA GLY A 113 -22.97 -1.13 1.56
C GLY A 113 -21.68 -0.45 1.06
N LYS A 114 -20.51 -0.98 1.43
CA LYS A 114 -19.21 -0.52 0.94
C LYS A 114 -18.63 -1.51 -0.05
N THR A 115 -18.06 -1.00 -1.15
CA THR A 115 -17.30 -1.79 -2.12
C THR A 115 -15.82 -1.80 -1.73
N PHE A 116 -15.26 -2.98 -1.57
CA PHE A 116 -13.83 -3.20 -1.36
C PHE A 116 -13.26 -3.79 -2.64
N ALA A 117 -12.22 -3.15 -3.21
CA ALA A 117 -11.54 -3.62 -4.41
C ALA A 117 -10.11 -4.05 -4.06
N PHE A 118 -9.70 -5.19 -4.59
CA PHE A 118 -8.32 -5.66 -4.50
C PHE A 118 -7.55 -5.17 -5.72
N SER A 119 -6.45 -4.46 -5.46
CA SER A 119 -5.62 -3.88 -6.52
C SER A 119 -4.20 -4.41 -6.48
N GLN A 120 -3.62 -4.65 -7.65
CA GLN A 120 -2.25 -5.12 -7.85
C GLN A 120 -1.49 -4.14 -8.74
N PHE A 121 -0.26 -3.81 -8.38
CA PHE A 121 0.69 -3.08 -9.21
C PHE A 121 1.47 -4.07 -10.08
N ILE A 122 1.36 -3.96 -11.40
CA ILE A 122 2.08 -4.81 -12.34
C ILE A 122 3.10 -3.96 -13.10
N CYS A 123 4.37 -4.34 -13.06
CA CYS A 123 5.42 -3.66 -13.82
C CYS A 123 5.38 -4.02 -15.31
N ARG A 124 6.05 -3.22 -16.14
CA ARG A 124 6.15 -3.47 -17.60
C ARG A 124 6.58 -4.90 -17.95
N ASN A 125 7.58 -5.44 -17.24
CA ASN A 125 8.17 -6.75 -17.56
C ASN A 125 7.22 -7.91 -17.27
N CYS A 126 6.31 -7.72 -16.30
CA CYS A 126 5.34 -8.74 -15.94
C CYS A 126 4.03 -8.57 -16.70
N LEU A 127 3.81 -7.45 -17.41
CA LEU A 127 2.54 -7.15 -18.08
C LEU A 127 2.07 -8.27 -19.01
N SER A 128 2.99 -8.92 -19.74
CA SER A 128 2.64 -10.01 -20.66
C SER A 128 2.21 -11.31 -19.97
N LEU A 129 2.57 -11.49 -18.69
CA LEU A 129 2.21 -12.67 -17.91
C LEU A 129 0.77 -12.61 -17.39
N VAL A 130 0.17 -11.43 -17.48
CA VAL A 130 -1.11 -11.14 -16.85
C VAL A 130 -2.08 -10.64 -17.93
N CYS A 131 -3.16 -11.38 -18.18
CA CYS A 131 -4.17 -11.03 -19.20
C CYS A 131 -4.65 -9.60 -18.98
N SER A 132 -4.35 -8.68 -19.90
CA SER A 132 -4.81 -7.29 -19.83
C SER A 132 -6.33 -7.29 -19.89
N SER A 133 -6.99 -6.88 -18.81
CA SER A 133 -8.44 -6.74 -18.79
C SER A 133 -8.81 -5.29 -19.07
N GLU A 134 -10.03 -5.03 -19.55
CA GLU A 134 -10.52 -3.67 -19.83
C GLU A 134 -10.51 -2.73 -18.59
N THR A 135 -10.34 -3.30 -17.39
CA THR A 135 -10.36 -2.55 -16.12
C THR A 135 -8.97 -2.13 -15.62
N ASP A 136 -7.90 -2.46 -16.34
CA ASP A 136 -6.54 -2.07 -15.97
C ASP A 136 -6.33 -0.55 -16.12
N LEU A 137 -5.89 0.11 -15.06
CA LEU A 137 -5.59 1.54 -15.08
C LEU A 137 -4.09 1.76 -15.30
N GLU A 138 -3.74 2.54 -16.33
CA GLU A 138 -2.35 2.96 -16.52
C GLU A 138 -1.85 3.74 -15.29
N GLY A 139 -0.64 3.41 -14.83
CA GLY A 139 -0.06 3.96 -13.62
C GLY A 139 0.01 5.48 -13.58
N LYS A 140 0.28 6.14 -14.70
CA LYS A 140 0.25 7.61 -14.80
C LYS A 140 -1.12 8.20 -14.49
N ARG A 141 -2.18 7.55 -14.96
CA ARG A 141 -3.57 7.95 -14.66
C ARG A 141 -3.89 7.75 -13.19
N VAL A 142 -3.43 6.65 -12.59
CA VAL A 142 -3.58 6.37 -11.15
C VAL A 142 -2.88 7.47 -10.32
N VAL A 143 -1.62 7.75 -10.62
CA VAL A 143 -0.84 8.82 -9.97
C VAL A 143 -1.56 10.17 -10.05
N HIS A 144 -2.02 10.53 -11.25
CA HIS A 144 -2.74 11.79 -11.45
C HIS A 144 -4.02 11.86 -10.59
N LEU A 145 -4.78 10.77 -10.49
CA LEU A 145 -5.98 10.70 -9.66
C LEU A 145 -5.65 10.82 -8.17
N LEU A 146 -4.59 10.17 -7.69
CA LEU A 146 -4.16 10.26 -6.29
C LEU A 146 -3.76 11.69 -5.92
N GLN A 147 -2.99 12.35 -6.78
CA GLN A 147 -2.61 13.76 -6.62
C GLN A 147 -3.84 14.68 -6.62
N LYS A 148 -4.67 14.59 -7.67
CA LYS A 148 -5.79 15.51 -7.88
C LYS A 148 -6.91 15.33 -6.85
N LYS A 149 -7.27 14.09 -6.52
CA LYS A 149 -8.42 13.79 -5.65
C LYS A 149 -8.07 13.85 -4.17
N TYR A 150 -6.88 13.39 -3.81
CA TYR A 150 -6.49 13.20 -2.42
C TYR A 150 -5.34 14.10 -1.98
N GLY A 151 -4.70 14.85 -2.87
CA GLY A 151 -3.55 15.71 -2.53
C GLY A 151 -2.28 14.94 -2.19
N ILE A 152 -2.19 13.66 -2.59
CA ILE A 152 -1.05 12.79 -2.29
C ILE A 152 0.10 13.16 -3.21
N GLN A 153 1.28 13.44 -2.66
CA GLN A 153 2.47 13.75 -3.45
C GLN A 153 3.13 12.48 -3.99
N ILE A 154 3.75 12.55 -5.17
CA ILE A 154 4.61 11.47 -5.68
C ILE A 154 6.06 11.94 -5.61
N GLU A 155 6.86 11.26 -4.79
CA GLU A 155 8.26 11.58 -4.62
C GLU A 155 9.08 10.98 -5.76
N LYS A 156 10.01 11.79 -6.30
CA LYS A 156 11.06 11.27 -7.17
C LYS A 156 12.09 10.56 -6.30
N ARG A 157 12.41 9.32 -6.64
CA ARG A 157 13.55 8.61 -6.04
C ARG A 157 14.55 8.26 -7.12
N GLU A 158 15.81 8.54 -6.88
CA GLU A 158 16.91 7.85 -7.55
C GLU A 158 17.09 6.52 -6.80
N ILE A 159 16.90 5.39 -7.50
CA ILE A 159 16.97 4.06 -6.88
C ILE A 159 18.43 3.77 -6.52
N GLY A 160 18.84 4.17 -5.31
CA GLY A 160 20.12 3.81 -4.69
C GLY A 160 19.95 2.76 -3.60
N LEU A 161 19.06 1.78 -3.77
CA LEU A 161 18.90 0.66 -2.85
C LEU A 161 19.27 -0.63 -3.56
N THR A 162 20.52 -1.05 -3.43
CA THR A 162 20.89 -2.45 -3.53
C THR A 162 20.27 -3.17 -2.34
N VAL A 163 19.34 -4.08 -2.62
CA VAL A 163 18.95 -5.13 -1.67
C VAL A 163 20.13 -6.10 -1.66
N SER A 164 21.04 -5.91 -0.71
CA SER A 164 22.11 -6.88 -0.42
C SER A 164 21.56 -8.05 0.38
#